data_AF-A0A923U9W3-F1
#
_entry.id   AF-A0A923U9W3-F1
#
_cell.length_a   1.000
_cell.length_b   1.000
_cell.length_c   1.000
_cell.angle_alpha   90.00
_cell.angle_beta   90.00
_cell.angle_gamma   90.00
#
_symmetry.space_group_name_H-M   'P 1'
#
loop_
_entity.id
_entity.type
_entity.pdbx_description
1 polymer ?
#
loop_
_entity_poly.entity_id
_entity_poly.type
_entity_poly.pdbx_seq_one_letter_code
_entity_poly.pdbx_strand_id
1 'polypeptide(L)'
;MSGGDIAGLIAAGVFAVLVGLLAVPLLKLGRVFDEASTAIRVLGTSVTPLLEEATTTISETNKQLARVDTITKGVAEVTGNVSSIIALTAATVGGPLIKLAGFSAAVKVALSGLKPKPRAK
;
A
#
# COMPACT_ATOMS: atom_id res chain seq x y z
N MET A 1 -49.74 -73.14 -4.61
CA MET A 1 -49.06 -71.83 -4.57
C MET A 1 -50.14 -70.79 -4.33
N SER A 2 -50.08 -70.03 -3.24
CA SER A 2 -51.10 -69.02 -2.94
C SER A 2 -50.85 -67.77 -3.78
N GLY A 3 -51.90 -66.96 -4.05
CA GLY A 3 -51.73 -65.70 -4.78
C GLY A 3 -50.80 -64.70 -4.08
N GLY A 4 -50.64 -64.82 -2.76
CA GLY A 4 -49.73 -64.01 -1.95
C GLY A 4 -48.25 -64.31 -2.23
N ASP A 5 -47.89 -65.57 -2.47
CA ASP A 5 -46.50 -65.97 -2.75
C ASP A 5 -46.01 -65.37 -4.07
N ILE A 6 -46.87 -65.38 -5.09
CA ILE A 6 -46.59 -64.82 -6.42
C ILE A 6 -46.46 -63.29 -6.34
N ALA A 7 -47.37 -62.64 -5.61
CA ALA A 7 -47.32 -61.20 -5.39
C ALA A 7 -46.05 -60.77 -4.63
N GLY A 8 -45.64 -61.54 -3.62
CA GLY A 8 -44.41 -61.30 -2.87
C GLY A 8 -43.16 -61.41 -3.75
N LEU A 9 -43.10 -62.40 -4.63
CA LEU A 9 -41.97 -62.60 -5.55
C LEU A 9 -41.85 -61.46 -6.56
N ILE A 10 -42.98 -61.01 -7.12
CA ILE A 10 -43.03 -59.86 -8.04
C ILE A 10 -42.62 -58.58 -7.30
N ALA A 11 -43.17 -58.35 -6.10
CA ALA A 11 -42.84 -57.18 -5.28
C ALA A 11 -41.35 -57.13 -4.93
N ALA A 12 -40.75 -58.27 -4.57
CA ALA A 12 -39.31 -58.37 -4.30
C ALA A 12 -38.47 -58.03 -5.54
N GLY A 13 -38.88 -58.50 -6.72
CA GLY A 13 -38.21 -58.17 -7.99
C GLY A 13 -38.25 -56.67 -8.30
N VAL A 14 -39.42 -56.04 -8.19
CA VAL A 14 -39.58 -54.59 -8.42
C VAL A 14 -38.78 -53.78 -7.40
N PHE A 15 -38.80 -54.17 -6.13
CA PHE A 15 -38.04 -53.49 -5.08
C PHE A 15 -36.53 -53.60 -5.33
N ALA A 16 -36.03 -54.78 -5.72
CA ALA A 16 -34.62 -54.96 -6.05
C ALA A 16 -34.17 -54.07 -7.22
N VAL A 17 -35.01 -53.92 -8.26
CA VAL A 17 -34.74 -53.01 -9.38
C VAL A 17 -34.72 -51.55 -8.91
N LEU A 18 -35.66 -51.14 -8.04
CA LEU A 18 -35.67 -49.79 -7.46
C LEU A 18 -34.41 -49.49 -6.64
N VAL A 19 -33.96 -50.45 -5.82
CA VAL A 19 -32.71 -50.32 -5.05
C VAL A 19 -31.50 -50.21 -5.98
N GLY A 20 -31.44 -51.03 -7.03
CA GLY A 20 -30.38 -50.95 -8.04
C GLY A 20 -30.36 -49.59 -8.76
N LEU A 21 -31.53 -49.05 -9.09
CA LEU A 21 -31.67 -47.73 -9.71
C LEU A 21 -31.21 -46.62 -8.77
N LEU A 22 -31.58 -46.66 -7.49
CA LEU A 22 -31.18 -45.67 -6.48
C LEU A 22 -29.72 -45.77 -6.04
N ALA A 23 -29.07 -46.93 -6.22
CA ALA A 23 -27.66 -47.07 -5.92
C ALA A 23 -26.80 -46.08 -6.74
N VAL A 24 -27.13 -45.86 -8.02
CA VAL A 24 -26.38 -44.95 -8.90
C VAL A 24 -26.36 -43.50 -8.40
N PRO A 25 -27.50 -42.82 -8.13
CA PRO A 25 -27.48 -41.46 -7.61
C PRO A 25 -26.84 -41.39 -6.22
N LEU A 26 -27.05 -42.38 -5.34
CA LEU A 26 -26.40 -42.39 -4.01
C LEU A 26 -24.87 -42.45 -4.10
N LEU A 27 -24.33 -43.31 -4.96
CA LEU A 27 -22.89 -43.37 -5.22
C LEU A 27 -22.35 -42.07 -5.82
N LYS A 28 -23.12 -41.45 -6.72
CA LYS A 28 -22.74 -40.18 -7.33
C LYS A 28 -22.73 -39.04 -6.31
N LEU A 29 -23.71 -38.99 -5.39
CA LEU A 29 -23.71 -38.04 -4.29
C LEU A 29 -22.50 -38.25 -3.36
N GLY A 30 -22.18 -39.50 -3.02
CA GLY A 30 -20.98 -39.81 -2.22
C GLY A 30 -19.72 -39.19 -2.82
N ARG A 31 -19.51 -39.37 -4.13
CA ARG A 31 -18.38 -38.75 -4.85
C ARG A 31 -18.39 -37.22 -4.81
N VAL A 32 -19.57 -36.58 -4.89
CA VAL A 32 -19.67 -35.11 -4.78
C VAL A 32 -19.28 -34.63 -3.38
N PHE A 33 -19.70 -35.36 -2.34
CA PHE A 33 -19.27 -35.06 -0.97
C PHE A 33 -17.76 -35.24 -0.79
N ASP A 34 -17.17 -36.30 -1.36
CA ASP A 34 -15.73 -36.53 -1.31
C ASP A 34 -14.95 -35.38 -1.99
N GLU A 35 -15.43 -34.92 -3.14
CA GLU A 35 -14.84 -33.79 -3.86
C GLU A 35 -14.98 -32.49 -3.06
N ALA A 36 -16.16 -32.24 -2.45
CA ALA A 36 -16.39 -31.08 -1.60
C ALA A 36 -15.48 -31.10 -0.36
N SER A 37 -15.33 -32.25 0.29
CA SER A 37 -14.39 -32.44 1.41
C SER A 37 -12.95 -32.18 0.98
N THR A 38 -12.56 -32.65 -0.20
CA THR A 38 -11.23 -32.41 -0.76
C THR A 38 -11.01 -30.94 -1.06
N ALA A 39 -11.99 -30.26 -1.69
CA ALA A 39 -11.93 -28.84 -1.97
C ALA A 39 -11.79 -27.99 -0.69
N ILE A 40 -12.57 -28.32 0.36
CA ILE A 40 -12.45 -27.66 1.66
C ILE A 40 -11.05 -27.87 2.25
N ARG A 41 -10.51 -29.09 2.16
CA ARG A 41 -9.17 -29.39 2.67
C ARG A 41 -8.09 -28.61 1.93
N VAL A 42 -8.16 -28.55 0.60
CA VAL A 42 -7.24 -27.78 -0.25
C VAL A 42 -7.34 -26.30 0.08
N LEU A 43 -8.55 -25.74 0.14
CA LEU A 43 -8.79 -24.35 0.55
C LEU A 43 -8.17 -24.05 1.91
N GLY A 44 -8.39 -24.90 2.91
CA GLY A 44 -7.79 -24.73 4.23
C GLY A 44 -6.25 -24.71 4.20
N THR A 45 -5.64 -25.61 3.42
CA THR A 45 -4.18 -25.67 3.28
C THR A 45 -3.59 -24.53 2.46
N SER A 46 -4.33 -23.94 1.53
CA SER A 46 -3.86 -22.86 0.65
C SER A 46 -4.18 -21.46 1.16
N VAL A 47 -5.28 -21.26 1.88
CA VAL A 47 -5.69 -19.93 2.37
C VAL A 47 -4.91 -19.52 3.62
N THR A 48 -4.64 -20.46 4.53
CA THR A 48 -3.91 -20.15 5.78
C THR A 48 -2.54 -19.50 5.53
N PRO A 49 -1.68 -20.03 4.63
CA PRO A 49 -0.40 -19.40 4.30
C PRO A 49 -0.56 -18.00 3.68
N LEU A 50 -1.55 -17.82 2.80
CA LEU A 50 -1.80 -16.52 2.16
C LEU A 50 -2.21 -15.45 3.17
N LEU A 51 -3.02 -15.82 4.17
CA LEU A 51 -3.40 -14.91 5.26
C LEU A 51 -2.19 -14.57 6.16
N GLU A 52 -1.31 -15.52 6.42
CA GLU A 52 -0.07 -15.30 7.16
C GLU A 52 0.88 -14.37 6.40
N GLU A 53 1.04 -14.58 5.09
CA GLU A 53 1.88 -13.75 4.23
C GLU A 53 1.31 -12.33 4.06
N ALA A 54 -0.01 -12.20 3.92
CA ALA A 54 -0.68 -10.90 3.91
C ALA A 54 -0.50 -10.15 5.24
N THR A 55 -0.65 -10.85 6.37
CA THR A 55 -0.42 -10.28 7.70
C THR A 55 1.03 -9.81 7.87
N THR A 56 1.99 -10.63 7.40
CA THR A 56 3.41 -10.29 7.40
C THR A 56 3.69 -9.07 6.52
N THR A 57 3.14 -9.03 5.32
CA THR A 57 3.27 -7.91 4.37
C THR A 57 2.71 -6.61 4.96
N ILE A 58 1.54 -6.67 5.59
CA ILE A 58 0.94 -5.51 6.28
C ILE A 58 1.82 -5.06 7.45
N SER A 59 2.36 -6.00 8.23
CA SER A 59 3.28 -5.71 9.33
C SER A 59 4.56 -5.02 8.86
N GLU A 60 5.20 -5.53 7.80
CA GLU A 60 6.38 -4.91 7.19
C GLU A 60 6.06 -3.56 6.56
N THR A 61 4.90 -3.42 5.90
CA THR A 61 4.44 -2.13 5.36
C THR A 61 4.25 -1.11 6.48
N ASN A 62 3.65 -1.49 7.61
CA ASN A 62 3.52 -0.62 8.78
C ASN A 62 4.89 -0.20 9.34
N LYS A 63 5.86 -1.12 9.42
CA LYS A 63 7.24 -0.77 9.83
C LYS A 63 7.88 0.20 8.85
N GLN A 64 7.68 0.02 7.55
CA GLN A 64 8.19 0.93 6.52
C GLN A 64 7.54 2.31 6.61
N LEU A 65 6.22 2.39 6.84
CA LEU A 65 5.52 3.65 7.06
C LEU A 65 6.07 4.39 8.29
N ALA A 66 6.34 3.69 9.39
CA ALA A 66 6.96 4.30 10.57
C ALA A 66 8.38 4.82 10.29
N ARG A 67 9.17 4.10 9.47
CA ARG A 67 10.48 4.58 9.02
C ARG A 67 10.35 5.83 8.14
N VAL A 68 9.38 5.84 7.23
CA VAL A 68 9.12 7.00 6.35
C VAL A 68 8.69 8.22 7.15
N ASP A 69 7.86 8.07 8.19
CA ASP A 69 7.51 9.17 9.11
C ASP A 69 8.76 9.74 9.80
N THR A 70 9.65 8.86 10.27
CA THR A 70 10.92 9.27 10.89
C THR A 70 11.82 10.02 9.91
N ILE A 71 11.97 9.52 8.67
CA ILE A 71 12.74 10.20 7.62
C ILE A 71 12.11 11.55 7.30
N THR A 72 10.78 11.62 7.17
CA THR A 72 10.05 12.86 6.86
C THR A 72 10.26 13.91 7.95
N LYS A 73 10.23 13.51 9.21
CA LYS A 73 10.57 14.38 10.35
C LYS A 73 12.03 14.87 10.28
N GLY A 74 12.97 13.97 10.01
CA GLY A 74 14.38 14.33 9.84
C GLY A 74 14.60 15.30 8.66
N VAL A 75 13.91 15.10 7.54
CA VAL A 75 13.94 16.01 6.39
C VAL A 75 13.35 17.37 6.75
N ALA A 76 12.24 17.43 7.49
CA ALA A 76 11.66 18.68 7.96
C ALA A 76 12.63 19.45 8.86
N GLU A 77 13.28 18.75 9.79
CA GLU A 77 14.30 19.34 10.68
C GLU A 77 15.52 19.86 9.91
N VAL A 78 16.09 19.04 9.02
CA VAL A 78 17.22 19.44 8.16
C VAL A 78 16.84 20.65 7.30
N THR A 79 15.65 20.67 6.72
CA THR A 79 15.16 21.80 5.92
C THR A 79 15.06 23.07 6.76
N GLY A 80 14.54 22.97 7.99
CA GLY A 80 14.49 24.10 8.93
C GLY A 80 15.87 24.61 9.35
N ASN A 81 16.79 23.69 9.63
CA ASN A 81 18.18 24.02 9.97
C ASN A 81 18.91 24.68 8.80
N VAL A 82 18.74 24.16 7.57
CA VAL A 82 19.31 24.76 6.35
C VAL A 82 18.74 26.16 6.11
N SER A 83 17.43 26.36 6.27
CA SER A 83 16.81 27.69 6.19
C SER A 83 17.44 28.67 7.19
N SER A 84 17.69 28.20 8.41
CA SER A 84 18.34 28.99 9.46
C SER A 84 19.79 29.32 9.13
N ILE A 85 20.55 28.38 8.55
CA ILE A 85 21.93 28.60 8.07
C ILE A 85 21.94 29.62 6.92
N ILE A 86 20.99 29.53 5.99
CA ILE A 86 20.85 30.48 4.88
C ILE A 86 20.55 31.88 5.43
N ALA A 87 19.61 31.98 6.37
CA ALA A 87 19.26 33.25 7.03
C ALA A 87 20.46 33.84 7.79
N LEU A 88 21.21 33.01 8.53
CA LEU A 88 22.42 33.44 9.23
C LEU A 88 23.49 33.90 8.24
N THR A 89 23.72 33.15 7.17
CA THR A 89 24.67 33.51 6.11
C THR A 89 24.29 34.83 5.44
N ALA A 90 23.00 35.00 5.12
CA ALA A 90 22.47 36.24 4.58
C ALA A 90 22.62 37.41 5.57
N ALA A 91 22.44 37.20 6.87
CA ALA A 91 22.64 38.22 7.89
C ALA A 91 24.12 38.61 8.05
N THR A 92 25.03 37.62 8.08
CA THR A 92 26.47 37.83 8.23
C THR A 92 27.09 38.51 7.01
N VAL A 93 26.65 38.16 5.80
CA VAL A 93 27.26 38.65 4.55
C VAL A 93 26.45 39.81 3.96
N GLY A 94 25.12 39.73 3.97
CA GLY A 94 24.24 40.71 3.32
C GLY A 94 24.30 42.09 3.97
N GLY A 95 24.23 42.18 5.31
CA GLY A 95 24.30 43.46 6.00
C GLY A 95 25.57 44.28 5.70
N PRO A 96 26.77 43.68 5.84
CA PRO A 96 28.02 44.32 5.46
C PRO A 96 28.14 44.63 3.96
N LEU A 97 27.76 43.71 3.07
CA LEU A 97 27.83 43.95 1.62
C LEU A 97 26.91 45.10 1.17
N ILE A 98 25.69 45.19 1.72
CA ILE A 98 24.77 46.30 1.45
C ILE A 98 25.37 47.63 1.93
N LYS A 99 25.99 47.65 3.11
CA LYS A 99 26.69 48.84 3.62
C LYS A 99 27.87 49.24 2.73
N LEU A 100 28.66 48.29 2.24
CA LEU A 100 29.78 48.54 1.33
C LEU A 100 29.30 49.07 -0.04
N ALA A 101 28.23 48.50 -0.58
CA ALA A 101 27.61 48.95 -1.82
C ALA A 101 27.03 50.37 -1.68
N GLY A 102 26.35 50.66 -0.56
CA GLY A 102 25.83 51.98 -0.26
C GLY A 102 26.93 53.04 -0.09
N PHE A 103 28.01 52.70 0.60
CA PHE A 103 29.16 53.59 0.79
C PHE A 103 29.85 53.92 -0.54
N SER A 104 30.14 52.91 -1.36
CA SER A 104 30.76 53.12 -2.68
C SER A 104 29.87 53.93 -3.63
N ALA A 105 28.55 53.71 -3.62
CA ALA A 105 27.60 54.51 -4.39
C ALA A 105 27.56 55.97 -3.91
N ALA A 106 27.49 56.21 -2.60
CA ALA A 106 27.50 57.56 -2.04
C ALA A 106 28.81 58.31 -2.36
N VAL A 107 29.95 57.64 -2.24
CA VAL A 107 31.27 58.18 -2.63
C VAL A 107 31.28 58.56 -4.12
N LYS A 108 30.79 57.68 -5.00
CA LYS A 108 30.71 57.96 -6.44
C LYS A 108 29.82 59.17 -6.74
N VAL A 109 28.65 59.28 -6.08
CA VAL A 109 27.73 60.40 -6.25
C VAL A 109 28.38 61.71 -5.79
N ALA A 110 29.00 61.73 -4.60
CA ALA A 110 29.69 62.91 -4.08
C ALA A 110 30.80 63.39 -5.03
N LEU A 111 31.63 62.47 -5.53
CA LEU A 111 32.68 62.78 -6.51
C LEU A 111 32.11 63.27 -7.85
N SER A 112 30.99 62.73 -8.32
CA SER A 112 30.34 63.18 -9.56
C SER A 112 29.62 64.53 -9.43
N GLY A 113 29.08 64.85 -8.25
CA GLY A 113 28.43 66.13 -7.95
C GLY A 113 29.41 67.29 -7.80
N LEU A 114 30.68 67.00 -7.49
CA LEU A 114 31.79 67.95 -7.49
C LEU A 114 32.24 68.36 -8.90
N LYS A 115 31.76 67.71 -9.97
CA LYS A 115 32.13 68.05 -11.35
C LYS A 115 31.46 69.37 -11.74
N PRO A 116 32.20 70.47 -11.92
CA PRO A 116 31.61 71.77 -12.18
C PRO A 116 30.86 71.73 -13.52
N LYS A 117 29.56 72.06 -13.46
CA LYS A 117 28.72 72.19 -14.65
C LYS A 117 29.29 73.34 -15.51
N PRO A 118 29.71 73.09 -16.77
CA PRO A 118 30.19 74.17 -17.62
C PRO A 118 29.03 75.12 -17.86
N ARG A 119 29.17 76.38 -17.44
CA ARG A 119 28.24 77.45 -17.80
C ARG A 119 28.30 77.62 -19.32
N ALA A 120 27.25 77.17 -20.00
CA ALA A 120 27.02 77.50 -21.39
C ALA A 120 26.78 79.02 -21.50
N LYS A 121 27.54 79.64 -22.41
CA LYS A 121 27.46 81.05 -22.77
C LYS A 121 26.19 81.34 -23.57
#